data_AF-A0A2J7ZR51-F1
#
_entry.id   AF-A0A2J7ZR51-F1
#
_cell.length_a   1.000
_cell.length_b   1.000
_cell.length_c   1.000
_cell.angle_alpha   90.00
_cell.angle_beta   90.00
_cell.angle_gamma   90.00
#
_symmetry.space_group_name_H-M   'P 1'
#
loop_
_entity.id
_entity.type
_entity.pdbx_description
1 polymer ?
#
loop_
_entity_poly.entity_id
_entity_poly.type
_entity_poly.pdbx_seq_one_letter_code
_entity_poly.pdbx_strand_id
1 'polypeptide(L)'
;MAPQQQLRVPVGSLLLLLLALLLAPASVCGKMGAWRKARATRYGPEDWWSIHEGSCGYGYLDKGAATGWEVAAMADSCDDYSGSCGRCYEVRCDGRDFHDAYGESLDRSDVCRDPEASVVVMATDSCPCHYPGNAYSNKRWCCGDMYHMDLSIWTFEKLADNKWGVIGLQARPVPCDYKPQKEAAAPHDSTPMVYARVR
;
A
#
# COMPACT_ATOMS: atom_id res chain seq x y z
N MET A 1 -33.59 21.96 -49.61
CA MET A 1 -34.31 21.04 -48.71
C MET A 1 -33.88 19.62 -49.07
N ALA A 2 -33.00 19.01 -48.27
CA ALA A 2 -32.60 17.61 -48.45
C ALA A 2 -33.56 16.70 -47.67
N PRO A 3 -33.91 15.51 -48.20
CA PRO A 3 -34.83 14.62 -47.50
C PRO A 3 -34.12 13.94 -46.33
N GLN A 4 -34.75 14.01 -45.16
CA GLN A 4 -34.33 13.26 -43.97
C GLN A 4 -34.67 11.78 -44.18
N GLN A 5 -33.65 10.93 -44.33
CA GLN A 5 -33.84 9.48 -44.38
C GLN A 5 -34.09 8.97 -42.95
N GLN A 6 -35.28 8.43 -42.72
CA GLN A 6 -35.61 7.78 -41.46
C GLN A 6 -34.92 6.42 -41.38
N LEU A 7 -34.00 6.29 -40.43
CA LEU A 7 -33.30 5.04 -40.15
C LEU A 7 -34.28 4.04 -39.52
N ARG A 8 -34.76 3.07 -40.31
CA ARG A 8 -35.61 1.98 -39.81
C ARG A 8 -34.71 0.88 -39.24
N VAL A 9 -34.55 0.84 -37.92
CA VAL A 9 -33.85 -0.25 -37.24
C VAL A 9 -34.82 -1.43 -37.13
N PRO A 10 -34.53 -2.61 -37.71
CA PRO A 10 -35.43 -3.75 -37.65
C PRO A 10 -35.51 -4.27 -36.21
N VAL A 11 -36.70 -4.67 -35.78
CA VAL A 11 -37.01 -5.13 -34.42
C VAL A 11 -36.10 -6.29 -33.97
N GLY A 12 -35.65 -7.13 -34.92
CA GLY A 12 -34.69 -8.21 -34.67
C GLY A 12 -33.31 -7.71 -34.22
N SER A 13 -32.87 -6.54 -34.68
CA SER A 13 -31.61 -5.92 -34.23
C SER A 13 -31.71 -5.40 -32.80
N LEU A 14 -32.88 -4.91 -32.37
CA LEU A 14 -33.11 -4.52 -30.97
C LEU A 14 -33.06 -5.74 -30.04
N LEU A 15 -33.64 -6.87 -30.44
CA LEU A 15 -33.65 -8.09 -29.64
C LEU A 15 -32.22 -8.67 -29.48
N LEU A 16 -31.42 -8.64 -30.55
CA LEU A 16 -30.02 -9.07 -30.51
C LEU A 16 -29.14 -8.14 -29.63
N LEU A 17 -29.38 -6.83 -29.67
CA LEU A 17 -28.72 -5.86 -28.79
C LEU A 17 -29.08 -6.06 -27.31
N LEU A 18 -30.35 -6.34 -27.01
CA LEU A 18 -30.82 -6.65 -25.66
C LEU A 18 -30.25 -7.97 -25.12
N LEU A 19 -30.18 -9.00 -25.96
CA LEU A 19 -29.58 -10.28 -25.60
C LEU A 19 -28.06 -10.15 -25.35
N ALA A 20 -27.36 -9.33 -26.15
CA ALA A 20 -25.95 -9.01 -25.93
C ALA A 20 -25.69 -8.24 -24.62
N LEU A 21 -26.63 -7.39 -24.17
CA LEU A 21 -26.56 -6.73 -22.86
C LEU A 21 -26.79 -7.71 -21.70
N LEU A 22 -27.66 -8.71 -21.87
CA LEU A 22 -27.95 -9.74 -20.86
C LEU A 22 -26.84 -10.80 -20.73
N LEU A 23 -26.04 -10.99 -21.79
CA LEU A 23 -24.86 -11.85 -21.82
C LEU A 23 -23.55 -11.10 -21.54
N ALA A 24 -23.61 -9.80 -21.23
CA ALA A 24 -22.45 -9.08 -20.77
C ALA A 24 -21.98 -9.74 -19.45
N PRO A 25 -20.74 -10.25 -19.39
CA PRO A 25 -20.21 -10.78 -18.14
C PRO A 25 -20.31 -9.66 -17.10
N ALA A 26 -20.94 -9.94 -15.97
CA ALA A 26 -20.82 -9.07 -14.80
C ALA A 26 -19.32 -8.84 -14.61
N SER A 27 -18.89 -7.57 -14.72
CA SER A 27 -17.52 -7.17 -14.49
C SER A 27 -17.01 -7.93 -13.27
N VAL A 28 -15.95 -8.70 -13.49
CA VAL A 28 -15.21 -9.39 -12.44
C VAL A 28 -15.05 -8.39 -11.31
N CYS A 29 -15.70 -8.63 -10.17
CA CYS A 29 -15.31 -8.05 -8.91
C CYS A 29 -13.81 -8.27 -8.85
N GLY A 30 -13.02 -7.19 -8.99
CA GLY A 30 -11.56 -7.27 -9.02
C GLY A 30 -11.16 -8.15 -7.85
N LYS A 31 -10.48 -9.27 -8.12
CA LYS A 31 -10.08 -10.21 -7.08
C LYS A 31 -9.43 -9.40 -5.96
N MET A 32 -10.07 -9.33 -4.80
CA MET A 32 -9.29 -9.25 -3.57
C MET A 32 -8.29 -10.40 -3.67
N GLY A 33 -6.98 -10.13 -3.61
CA GLY A 33 -6.05 -11.21 -3.34
C GLY A 33 -4.86 -11.45 -4.27
N ALA A 34 -4.60 -10.66 -5.32
CA ALA A 34 -3.32 -10.78 -6.04
C ALA A 34 -2.21 -9.99 -5.33
N TRP A 35 -1.14 -10.68 -4.94
CA TRP A 35 0.05 -10.04 -4.40
C TRP A 35 0.75 -9.22 -5.47
N ARG A 36 1.00 -7.94 -5.19
CA ARG A 36 1.80 -7.03 -6.00
C ARG A 36 3.20 -6.91 -5.40
N LYS A 37 4.24 -7.02 -6.24
CA LYS A 37 5.62 -6.73 -5.84
C LYS A 37 5.76 -5.25 -5.52
N ALA A 38 6.39 -4.96 -4.39
CA ALA A 38 6.49 -3.66 -3.77
C ALA A 38 7.84 -3.49 -3.06
N ARG A 39 8.10 -2.27 -2.58
CA ARG A 39 9.21 -1.92 -1.70
C ARG A 39 8.68 -1.23 -0.46
N ALA A 40 9.22 -1.56 0.70
CA ALA A 40 8.99 -0.81 1.93
C ALA A 40 10.24 -0.10 2.42
N THR A 41 10.06 1.15 2.86
CA THR A 41 10.95 1.82 3.82
C THR A 41 10.22 1.91 5.16
N ARG A 42 10.77 2.67 6.11
CA ARG A 42 10.11 2.97 7.36
C ARG A 42 10.10 4.48 7.65
N TYR A 43 9.16 4.85 8.51
CA TYR A 43 9.15 6.13 9.21
C TYR A 43 8.67 5.97 10.66
N GLY A 44 9.09 6.89 11.51
CA GLY A 44 8.78 6.87 12.92
C GLY A 44 9.74 7.75 13.72
N PRO A 45 9.59 7.77 15.07
CA PRO A 45 10.28 8.72 15.93
C PRO A 45 11.81 8.65 15.84
N GLU A 46 12.39 7.50 15.45
CA GLU A 46 13.84 7.36 15.24
C GLU A 46 14.37 8.20 14.07
N ASP A 47 13.54 8.43 13.05
CA ASP A 47 13.87 9.23 11.87
C ASP A 47 13.29 10.65 11.98
N TRP A 48 12.86 11.07 13.18
CA TRP A 48 12.22 12.37 13.49
C TRP A 48 10.85 12.60 12.84
N TRP A 49 10.26 11.56 12.28
CA TRP A 49 8.93 11.62 11.65
C TRP A 49 7.88 11.01 12.58
N SER A 50 6.73 11.67 12.67
CA SER A 50 5.59 11.15 13.42
C SER A 50 4.84 10.13 12.57
N ILE A 51 4.40 9.01 13.17
CA ILE A 51 3.38 8.14 12.55
C ILE A 51 1.97 8.71 12.72
N HIS A 52 1.82 9.74 13.55
CA HIS A 52 0.58 10.43 13.85
C HIS A 52 0.39 11.65 12.95
N GLU A 53 -0.86 12.10 12.81
CA GLU A 53 -1.22 13.33 12.07
C GLU A 53 -0.83 13.31 10.59
N GLY A 54 -0.81 12.11 9.99
CA GLY A 54 -0.61 11.94 8.56
C GLY A 54 -1.65 12.69 7.71
N SER A 55 -1.33 12.89 6.44
CA SER A 55 -2.12 13.62 5.44
C SER A 55 -3.58 13.15 5.28
N CYS A 56 -3.94 11.96 5.76
CA CYS A 56 -5.33 11.48 5.75
C CYS A 56 -6.20 11.99 6.91
N GLY A 57 -5.63 12.73 7.88
CA GLY A 57 -6.41 13.42 8.91
C GLY A 57 -6.96 12.54 10.04
N TYR A 58 -6.36 11.37 10.28
CA TYR A 58 -6.72 10.49 11.42
C TYR A 58 -6.28 11.04 12.78
N GLY A 59 -5.44 12.09 12.80
CA GLY A 59 -4.93 12.71 14.02
C GLY A 59 -3.96 11.80 14.78
N TYR A 60 -4.04 11.82 16.11
CA TYR A 60 -3.23 10.95 16.95
C TYR A 60 -3.66 9.49 16.81
N LEU A 61 -2.70 8.60 16.53
CA LEU A 61 -2.95 7.17 16.35
C LEU A 61 -2.73 6.40 17.66
N ASP A 62 -3.77 5.73 18.10
CA ASP A 62 -3.77 4.76 19.19
C ASP A 62 -4.42 3.44 18.72
N LYS A 63 -4.63 2.49 19.64
CA LYS A 63 -5.24 1.19 19.31
C LYS A 63 -6.66 1.28 18.73
N GLY A 64 -7.37 2.39 18.94
CA GLY A 64 -8.74 2.61 18.45
C GLY A 64 -8.80 3.38 17.11
N ALA A 65 -7.71 4.01 16.70
CA ALA A 65 -7.61 4.71 15.43
C ALA A 65 -6.99 3.82 14.35
N ALA A 66 -7.50 3.92 13.12
CA ALA A 66 -6.99 3.20 11.96
C ALA A 66 -6.81 1.68 12.24
N THR A 67 -5.65 1.11 11.92
CA THR A 67 -5.22 -0.26 12.26
C THR A 67 -4.31 -0.26 13.49
N GLY A 68 -4.38 0.74 14.37
CA GLY A 68 -3.46 0.93 15.48
C GLY A 68 -2.21 1.69 15.04
N TRP A 69 -1.03 1.13 15.35
CA TRP A 69 0.25 1.66 14.87
C TRP A 69 0.74 0.95 13.61
N GLU A 70 0.02 -0.07 13.15
CA GLU A 70 0.27 -0.78 11.91
C GLU A 70 -0.24 0.02 10.71
N VAL A 71 0.44 1.11 10.36
CA VAL A 71 0.01 2.04 9.29
C VAL A 71 1.09 2.23 8.24
N ALA A 72 0.70 2.78 7.08
CA ALA A 72 1.61 3.10 6.00
C ALA A 72 1.34 4.49 5.41
N ALA A 73 2.42 5.13 4.96
CA ALA A 73 2.41 6.27 4.05
C ALA A 73 2.55 5.75 2.61
N MET A 74 1.54 5.97 1.78
CA MET A 74 1.53 5.45 0.40
C MET A 74 2.20 6.44 -0.55
N ALA A 75 3.10 5.96 -1.43
CA ALA A 75 3.74 6.85 -2.40
C ALA A 75 2.72 7.50 -3.34
N ASP A 76 2.86 8.80 -3.58
CA ASP A 76 1.96 9.55 -4.49
C ASP A 76 2.09 9.12 -5.96
N SER A 77 3.18 8.45 -6.30
CA SER A 77 3.42 7.84 -7.62
C SER A 77 2.67 6.53 -7.85
N CYS A 78 2.06 5.93 -6.81
CA CYS A 78 1.34 4.66 -6.96
C CYS A 78 0.03 4.86 -7.72
N ASP A 79 -0.30 3.91 -8.59
CA ASP A 79 -1.51 3.91 -9.44
C ASP A 79 -2.80 3.97 -8.62
N ASP A 80 -2.81 3.34 -7.44
CA ASP A 80 -3.91 3.38 -6.50
C ASP A 80 -3.69 4.35 -5.34
N TYR A 81 -2.86 5.39 -5.48
CA TYR A 81 -2.71 6.43 -4.44
C TYR A 81 -3.97 7.28 -4.27
N SER A 82 -4.63 7.67 -5.37
CA SER A 82 -5.81 8.54 -5.31
C SER A 82 -6.95 7.87 -4.53
N GLY A 83 -7.37 8.49 -3.41
CA GLY A 83 -8.40 7.93 -2.52
C GLY A 83 -7.90 6.77 -1.66
N SER A 84 -6.60 6.67 -1.39
CA SER A 84 -5.98 5.61 -0.57
C SER A 84 -6.26 5.74 0.91
N CYS A 85 -6.51 6.96 1.40
CA CYS A 85 -6.82 7.20 2.81
C CYS A 85 -7.93 6.26 3.32
N GLY A 86 -7.60 5.49 4.36
CA GLY A 86 -8.51 4.52 4.97
C GLY A 86 -8.59 3.16 4.27
N ARG A 87 -7.91 2.97 3.13
CA ARG A 87 -7.78 1.64 2.51
C ARG A 87 -6.76 0.81 3.27
N CYS A 88 -7.06 -0.48 3.38
CA CYS A 88 -6.19 -1.45 4.05
C CYS A 88 -5.52 -2.39 3.06
N TYR A 89 -4.31 -2.78 3.41
CA TYR A 89 -3.45 -3.63 2.61
C TYR A 89 -2.87 -4.71 3.52
N GLU A 90 -2.91 -5.95 3.05
CA GLU A 90 -2.08 -6.98 3.65
C GLU A 90 -0.70 -6.88 3.01
N VAL A 91 0.32 -6.81 3.86
CA VAL A 91 1.71 -6.67 3.46
C VAL A 91 2.57 -7.76 4.08
N ARG A 92 3.54 -8.26 3.31
CA ARG A 92 4.55 -9.21 3.81
C ARG A 92 5.91 -8.91 3.21
N CYS A 93 6.96 -9.29 3.93
CA CYS A 93 8.32 -9.18 3.43
C CYS A 93 8.52 -10.07 2.20
N ASP A 94 9.23 -9.54 1.19
CA ASP A 94 9.62 -10.26 -0.02
C ASP A 94 11.14 -10.37 -0.03
N GLY A 95 11.67 -11.54 0.34
CA GLY A 95 13.10 -11.82 0.43
C GLY A 95 13.72 -11.91 -0.96
N ARG A 96 13.98 -10.76 -1.57
CA ARG A 96 14.46 -10.65 -2.95
C ARG A 96 15.31 -9.42 -3.14
N ASP A 97 16.23 -9.51 -4.07
CA ASP A 97 17.02 -8.37 -4.48
C ASP A 97 16.20 -7.43 -5.37
N PHE A 98 16.57 -6.15 -5.35
CA PHE A 98 16.03 -5.16 -6.26
C PHE A 98 17.01 -4.01 -6.49
N HIS A 99 16.77 -3.29 -7.58
CA HIS A 99 17.47 -2.05 -7.87
C HIS A 99 16.58 -0.86 -7.49
N ASP A 100 17.20 0.25 -7.09
CA ASP A 100 16.52 1.54 -7.04
C ASP A 100 16.62 2.28 -8.38
N ALA A 101 15.93 3.42 -8.47
CA ALA A 101 15.97 4.31 -9.64
C ALA A 101 17.36 4.92 -9.93
N TYR A 102 18.33 4.78 -9.03
CA TYR A 102 19.69 5.34 -9.13
C TYR A 102 20.72 4.28 -9.58
N GLY A 103 20.29 3.05 -9.79
CA GLY A 103 21.13 1.93 -10.23
C GLY A 103 21.85 1.21 -9.09
N GLU A 104 21.53 1.49 -7.83
CA GLU A 104 22.06 0.72 -6.70
C GLU A 104 21.35 -0.64 -6.61
N SER A 105 22.14 -1.72 -6.55
CA SER A 105 21.64 -3.07 -6.28
C SER A 105 21.58 -3.32 -4.77
N LEU A 106 20.39 -3.66 -4.26
CA LEU A 106 20.15 -3.93 -2.85
C LEU A 106 19.90 -5.42 -2.67
N ASP A 107 20.88 -6.15 -2.11
CA ASP A 107 20.70 -7.54 -1.70
C ASP A 107 19.76 -7.59 -0.50
N ARG A 108 18.60 -8.21 -0.68
CA ARG A 108 17.56 -8.36 0.35
C ARG A 108 16.99 -9.79 0.36
N SER A 109 17.77 -10.75 -0.14
CA SER A 109 17.37 -12.16 -0.22
C SER A 109 17.07 -12.79 1.15
N ASP A 110 17.87 -12.49 2.17
CA ASP A 110 17.79 -13.12 3.51
C ASP A 110 17.41 -12.15 4.64
N VAL A 111 16.55 -11.16 4.36
CA VAL A 111 16.22 -10.09 5.35
C VAL A 111 14.89 -10.25 6.07
N CYS A 112 14.01 -11.11 5.54
CA CYS A 112 12.69 -11.33 6.10
C CYS A 112 12.75 -12.11 7.40
N ARG A 113 12.06 -11.65 8.43
CA ARG A 113 11.91 -12.43 9.68
C ARG A 113 11.12 -13.71 9.43
N ASP A 114 10.06 -13.60 8.63
CA ASP A 114 9.20 -14.71 8.25
C ASP A 114 8.49 -14.38 6.92
N PRO A 115 8.90 -14.97 5.79
CA PRO A 115 8.34 -14.63 4.48
C PRO A 115 6.88 -15.08 4.30
N GLU A 116 6.39 -15.96 5.17
CA GLU A 116 5.00 -16.44 5.15
C GLU A 116 4.07 -15.66 6.07
N ALA A 117 4.61 -14.78 6.92
CA ALA A 117 3.83 -13.96 7.83
C ALA A 117 3.54 -12.58 7.25
N SER A 118 2.36 -12.02 7.56
CA SER A 118 1.90 -10.73 7.04
C SER A 118 1.29 -9.85 8.13
N VAL A 119 1.13 -8.57 7.79
CA VAL A 119 0.51 -7.53 8.63
C VAL A 119 -0.55 -6.83 7.80
N VAL A 120 -1.68 -6.48 8.40
CA VAL A 120 -2.65 -5.57 7.77
C VAL A 120 -2.31 -4.14 8.17
N VAL A 121 -2.08 -3.29 7.18
CA VAL A 121 -1.81 -1.86 7.36
C VAL A 121 -2.90 -1.01 6.74
N MET A 122 -3.23 0.11 7.38
CA MET A 122 -4.06 1.15 6.80
C MET A 122 -3.18 2.26 6.21
N ALA A 123 -3.52 2.72 5.00
CA ALA A 123 -2.96 3.95 4.46
C ALA A 123 -3.53 5.16 5.21
N THR A 124 -2.69 5.80 6.02
CA THR A 124 -3.06 6.97 6.85
C THR A 124 -2.25 8.21 6.51
N ASP A 125 -1.27 8.08 5.63
CA ASP A 125 -0.43 9.17 5.19
C ASP A 125 0.05 8.96 3.74
N SER A 126 0.83 9.91 3.25
CA SER A 126 1.39 9.95 1.89
C SER A 126 2.91 10.01 1.96
N CYS A 127 3.58 9.33 1.04
CA CYS A 127 4.98 9.62 0.74
C CYS A 127 5.06 10.39 -0.58
N PRO A 128 5.12 11.73 -0.54
CA PRO A 128 5.12 12.50 -1.77
C PRO A 128 6.48 12.45 -2.45
N CYS A 129 6.48 12.42 -3.78
CA CYS A 129 7.69 12.49 -4.59
C CYS A 129 8.47 13.80 -4.33
N HIS A 130 7.76 14.91 -4.13
CA HIS A 130 8.34 16.22 -3.86
C HIS A 130 8.09 16.64 -2.41
N TYR A 131 9.09 16.43 -1.55
CA TYR A 131 9.01 16.81 -0.14
C TYR A 131 10.22 17.64 0.30
N PRO A 132 10.09 18.96 0.54
CA PRO A 132 11.24 19.82 0.82
C PRO A 132 12.08 19.40 2.04
N GLY A 133 11.45 18.87 3.09
CA GLY A 133 12.12 18.46 4.32
C GLY A 133 12.97 17.19 4.21
N ASN A 134 12.78 16.41 3.15
CA ASN A 134 13.50 15.15 2.93
C ASN A 134 13.64 14.83 1.42
N ALA A 135 13.99 15.86 0.64
CA ALA A 135 13.87 15.82 -0.82
C ALA A 135 14.66 14.68 -1.46
N TYR A 136 15.85 14.35 -0.94
CA TYR A 136 16.66 13.26 -1.47
C TYR A 136 16.02 11.88 -1.24
N SER A 137 15.58 11.59 -0.01
CA SER A 137 14.98 10.30 0.33
C SER A 137 13.65 10.08 -0.39
N ASN A 138 12.77 11.10 -0.36
CA ASN A 138 11.48 11.05 -1.06
C ASN A 138 11.67 10.90 -2.57
N LYS A 139 12.68 11.58 -3.15
CA LYS A 139 13.01 11.39 -4.56
C LYS A 139 13.47 9.98 -4.88
N ARG A 140 14.19 9.34 -3.96
CA ARG A 140 14.71 7.98 -4.12
C ARG A 140 13.65 6.90 -3.97
N TRP A 141 12.76 7.03 -2.99
CA TRP A 141 11.85 5.95 -2.63
C TRP A 141 10.40 6.16 -3.08
N CYS A 142 9.97 7.41 -3.29
CA CYS A 142 8.57 7.73 -3.51
C CYS A 142 8.26 8.31 -4.89
N CYS A 143 9.26 8.51 -5.76
CA CYS A 143 9.10 9.10 -7.10
C CYS A 143 9.08 8.09 -8.26
N GLY A 144 8.50 6.92 -8.06
CA GLY A 144 8.35 5.91 -9.11
C GLY A 144 9.62 5.11 -9.44
N ASP A 145 9.39 3.84 -9.75
CA ASP A 145 10.32 2.75 -10.14
C ASP A 145 9.70 1.40 -9.70
N MET A 146 9.03 1.42 -8.55
CA MET A 146 8.30 0.30 -7.96
C MET A 146 7.12 0.82 -7.14
N TYR A 147 6.12 -0.04 -6.93
CA TYR A 147 5.07 0.22 -5.94
C TYR A 147 5.69 0.38 -4.54
N HIS A 148 5.38 1.46 -3.85
CA HIS A 148 6.06 1.82 -2.61
C HIS A 148 5.08 2.18 -1.48
N MET A 149 5.39 1.66 -0.29
CA MET A 149 4.75 2.00 0.98
C MET A 149 5.84 2.28 2.01
N ASP A 150 5.79 3.45 2.63
CA ASP A 150 6.64 3.76 3.76
C ASP A 150 5.92 3.32 5.04
N LEU A 151 6.43 2.28 5.70
CA LEU A 151 5.73 1.61 6.79
C LEU A 151 6.02 2.28 8.12
N SER A 152 5.07 2.28 9.06
CA SER A 152 5.41 2.64 10.44
C SER A 152 6.53 1.75 10.95
N ILE A 153 7.44 2.29 11.78
CA ILE A 153 8.51 1.50 12.40
C ILE A 153 7.99 0.22 13.05
N TRP A 154 6.83 0.28 13.73
CA TRP A 154 6.15 -0.88 14.32
C TRP A 154 5.79 -1.96 13.30
N THR A 155 5.36 -1.60 12.10
CA THR A 155 5.07 -2.58 11.04
C THR A 155 6.37 -3.11 10.45
N PHE A 156 7.32 -2.23 10.15
CA PHE A 156 8.58 -2.60 9.51
C PHE A 156 9.33 -3.64 10.36
N GLU A 157 9.41 -3.43 11.67
CA GLU A 157 10.11 -4.33 12.58
C GLU A 157 9.45 -5.71 12.77
N LYS A 158 8.15 -5.83 12.46
CA LYS A 158 7.48 -7.16 12.36
C LYS A 158 7.95 -7.94 11.14
N LEU A 159 8.31 -7.25 10.06
CA LEU A 159 8.66 -7.85 8.76
C LEU A 159 10.16 -8.09 8.61
N ALA A 160 11.01 -7.17 9.08
CA ALA A 160 12.46 -7.22 8.96
C ALA A 160 13.18 -6.54 10.14
N ASP A 161 14.50 -6.70 10.21
CA ASP A 161 15.35 -5.93 11.14
C ASP A 161 15.45 -4.46 10.69
N ASN A 162 15.29 -3.54 11.64
CA ASN A 162 15.35 -2.09 11.40
C ASN A 162 16.63 -1.66 10.66
N LYS A 163 17.76 -2.34 10.88
CA LYS A 163 19.05 -1.98 10.25
C LYS A 163 19.04 -1.97 8.72
N TRP A 164 18.10 -2.65 8.07
CA TRP A 164 18.05 -2.74 6.61
C TRP A 164 17.56 -1.47 5.92
N GLY A 165 16.76 -0.64 6.62
CA GLY A 165 16.22 0.65 6.14
C GLY A 165 15.19 0.56 5.01
N VAL A 166 15.34 -0.42 4.12
CA VAL A 166 14.52 -0.66 2.94
C VAL A 166 14.50 -2.16 2.65
N ILE A 167 13.34 -2.72 2.33
CA ILE A 167 13.15 -4.15 2.04
C ILE A 167 12.25 -4.37 0.83
N GLY A 168 12.34 -5.57 0.25
CA GLY A 168 11.33 -6.05 -0.67
C GLY A 168 10.01 -6.31 0.08
N LEU A 169 8.90 -6.01 -0.57
CA LEU A 169 7.56 -6.17 -0.01
C LEU A 169 6.64 -6.84 -1.04
N GLN A 170 5.64 -7.56 -0.57
CA GLN A 170 4.43 -7.84 -1.33
C GLN A 170 3.24 -7.17 -0.64
N ALA A 171 2.38 -6.53 -1.42
CA ALA A 171 1.19 -5.86 -0.92
C ALA A 171 -0.05 -6.27 -1.72
N ARG A 172 -1.20 -6.36 -1.06
CA ARG A 172 -2.50 -6.55 -1.73
C ARG A 172 -3.62 -5.85 -0.96
N PRO A 173 -4.62 -5.26 -1.65
CA PRO A 173 -5.76 -4.66 -0.98
C PRO A 173 -6.62 -5.73 -0.29
N VAL A 174 -7.06 -5.44 0.93
CA VAL A 174 -7.90 -6.32 1.77
C VAL A 174 -8.93 -5.48 2.55
N PRO A 175 -10.01 -6.07 3.06
CA PRO A 175 -10.84 -5.41 4.07
C PRO A 175 -10.00 -5.07 5.32
N CYS A 176 -10.31 -3.98 6.01
CA CYS A 176 -9.55 -3.59 7.21
C CYS A 176 -9.68 -4.57 8.40
N ASP A 177 -10.74 -5.39 8.41
CA ASP A 177 -10.95 -6.45 9.39
C ASP A 177 -10.34 -7.80 8.97
N TYR A 178 -9.65 -7.85 7.82
CA TYR A 178 -8.97 -9.04 7.33
C TYR A 178 -7.99 -9.61 8.35
N LYS A 179 -7.92 -10.95 8.43
CA LYS A 179 -6.99 -11.67 9.28
C LYS A 179 -5.98 -12.43 8.43
N PRO A 180 -4.67 -12.10 8.55
CA PRO A 180 -3.59 -12.89 7.97
C PRO A 180 -3.75 -14.39 8.22
N GLN A 181 -3.40 -15.22 7.24
CA GLN A 181 -3.27 -16.67 7.46
C GLN A 181 -2.22 -16.97 8.53
N LYS A 182 -1.14 -16.18 8.53
CA LYS A 182 -0.09 -16.17 9.52
C LYS A 182 0.24 -14.71 9.84
N GLU A 183 -0.16 -14.26 11.02
CA GLU A 183 0.13 -12.90 11.47
C GLU A 183 1.61 -12.79 11.86
N ALA A 184 2.28 -11.72 11.42
CA ALA A 184 3.66 -11.46 11.80
C ALA A 184 3.74 -11.20 13.31
N ALA A 185 4.70 -11.87 13.96
CA ALA A 185 4.93 -11.72 15.39
C ALA A 185 5.26 -10.27 15.73
N ALA A 186 4.87 -9.83 16.93
CA ALA A 186 5.33 -8.55 17.46
C ALA A 186 6.87 -8.52 17.48
N PRO A 187 7.51 -7.36 17.24
CA PRO A 187 8.96 -7.29 17.20
C PRO A 187 9.58 -7.69 18.55
N HIS A 188 10.72 -8.37 18.49
CA HIS A 188 11.36 -9.01 19.65
C HIS A 188 11.91 -7.99 20.69
N ASP A 189 12.20 -6.76 20.27
CA ASP A 189 12.81 -5.69 21.09
C ASP A 189 11.94 -4.43 21.24
N SER A 190 10.81 -4.33 20.56
CA SER A 190 9.92 -3.17 20.70
C SER A 190 9.02 -3.38 21.91
N THR A 191 9.53 -3.04 23.10
CA THR A 191 8.62 -2.74 24.21
C THR A 191 7.73 -1.58 23.73
N PRO A 192 6.39 -1.67 23.76
CA PRO A 192 5.51 -0.56 23.36
C PRO A 192 5.60 0.69 24.28
N MET A 193 6.64 0.78 25.12
CA MET A 193 6.72 1.71 26.25
C MET A 193 7.93 2.64 26.23
N VAL A 194 8.91 2.49 25.33
CA VAL A 194 10.10 3.37 25.38
C VAL A 194 9.81 4.73 24.71
N TYR A 195 8.96 4.79 23.68
CA TYR A 195 8.67 6.05 22.97
C TYR A 195 7.30 6.67 23.30
N ALA A 196 6.39 5.95 23.96
CA ALA A 196 5.11 6.51 24.45
C ALA A 196 5.24 7.36 25.73
N ARG A 197 6.47 7.68 26.15
CA ARG A 197 6.76 8.33 27.44
C ARG A 197 7.68 9.55 27.35
N VAL A 198 7.77 10.20 26.19
CA VAL A 198 8.25 11.58 26.13
C VAL A 198 7.03 12.46 26.35
N ARG A 199 6.81 12.83 27.62
CA ARG A 199 5.95 13.95 28.00
C ARG A 199 6.62 15.27 27.63
#